data_AF-A0A7T1Y473-F1
#
_entry.id   AF-A0A7T1Y473-F1
#
_cell.length_a   1.000
_cell.length_b   1.000
_cell.length_c   1.000
_cell.angle_alpha   90.00
_cell.angle_beta   90.00
_cell.angle_gamma   90.00
#
_symmetry.space_group_name_H-M   'P 1'
#
loop_
_entity.id
_entity.type
_entity.pdbx_description
1 polymer ?
#
loop_
_entity_poly.entity_id
_entity_poly.type
_entity_poly.pdbx_seq_one_letter_code
_entity_poly.pdbx_strand_id
1 'polypeptide(L)'
;MSTMVATTLQRCRRLYRRIWRRVGPRQYPVPDLSREAVGPLEAFYAHRGTPCLIQCRLADCRWFGPTGIAYGRDSLHPYVQSLRQYLDGECRSYRGSCLEAYWQNWQPATLAASLGVPLESAHPWLRLAPPLSDFMPWSDVRQLHLLRTLAELASQDNGEEPSLVSETTVRQVGPKPDWFGERRLNQLVALHRAILQEGYRQRASQRLEYFHQHIVIDTLARGDEVRFVVANGQHRASVLSVLGYASVPALVHVSHRRGPSLVRREDCLSWPAVRQGILTADQALEIFDRVFEGRPPPGFPRLARAGEATPAPRELEMTPCAQVMPEGSPTDRH
;
A
#
# COMPACT_ATOMS: atom_id res chain seq x y z
N MET A 1 34.17 23.40 20.91
CA MET A 1 33.81 21.96 21.05
C MET A 1 32.90 21.41 19.94
N SER A 2 32.23 22.24 19.14
CA SER A 2 31.26 21.77 18.10
C SER A 2 31.91 21.13 16.85
N THR A 3 33.13 21.52 16.48
CA THR A 3 33.82 21.08 15.25
C THR A 3 34.43 19.68 15.32
N MET A 4 34.86 19.22 16.50
CA MET A 4 35.44 17.87 16.67
C MET A 4 34.39 16.74 16.60
N VAL A 5 33.17 17.00 17.07
CA VAL A 5 32.07 16.02 17.04
C VAL A 5 31.60 15.79 15.60
N ALA A 6 31.52 16.86 14.79
CA ALA A 6 31.13 16.79 13.39
C ALA A 6 32.13 15.97 12.54
N THR A 7 33.44 16.15 12.76
CA THR A 7 34.48 15.40 12.04
C THR A 7 34.50 13.92 12.42
N THR A 8 34.25 13.60 13.69
CA THR A 8 34.18 12.22 14.19
C THR A 8 32.99 11.46 13.59
N LEU A 9 31.80 12.07 13.59
CA LEU A 9 30.61 11.49 12.94
C LEU A 9 30.80 11.25 11.44
N GLN A 10 31.48 12.16 10.75
CA GLN A 10 31.76 12.02 9.32
C GLN A 10 32.75 10.88 9.03
N ARG A 11 33.76 10.68 9.89
CA ARG A 11 34.70 9.54 9.81
C ARG A 11 33.98 8.22 10.12
N CYS A 12 33.15 8.16 11.14
CA CYS A 12 32.33 6.98 11.45
C CYS A 12 31.38 6.61 10.31
N ARG A 13 30.71 7.58 9.68
CA ARG A 13 29.86 7.35 8.49
C ARG A 13 30.66 6.81 7.29
N ARG A 14 31.86 7.33 7.05
CA ARG A 14 32.74 6.84 5.96
C ARG A 14 33.24 5.42 6.24
N LEU A 15 33.63 5.13 7.48
CA LEU A 15 34.09 3.81 7.90
C LEU A 15 32.95 2.79 7.85
N TYR A 16 31.76 3.14 8.37
CA TYR A 16 30.55 2.32 8.26
C TYR A 16 30.20 2.02 6.80
N ARG A 17 30.23 3.01 5.90
CA ARG A 17 30.03 2.77 4.46
C ARG A 17 31.10 1.87 3.85
N ARG A 18 32.37 1.96 4.29
CA ARG A 18 33.47 1.09 3.81
C ARG A 18 33.31 -0.35 4.31
N ILE A 19 32.96 -0.53 5.58
CA ILE A 19 32.70 -1.84 6.19
C ILE A 19 31.44 -2.44 5.57
N TRP A 20 30.34 -1.69 5.43
CA TRP A 20 29.11 -2.15 4.78
C TRP A 20 29.27 -2.43 3.28
N ARG A 21 30.30 -1.88 2.61
CA ARG A 21 30.66 -2.25 1.23
C ARG A 21 31.53 -3.52 1.15
N ARG A 22 32.36 -3.80 2.17
CA ARG A 22 33.23 -4.98 2.22
C ARG A 22 32.56 -6.21 2.85
N VAL A 23 31.65 -5.97 3.79
CA VAL A 23 30.92 -6.95 4.61
C VAL A 23 29.41 -6.79 4.41
N GLY A 24 28.99 -5.98 3.43
CA GLY A 24 27.59 -5.92 3.01
C GLY A 24 27.07 -7.33 2.77
N PRO A 25 25.76 -7.57 2.99
CA PRO A 25 25.21 -8.91 2.93
C PRO A 25 25.73 -9.60 1.67
N ARG A 26 26.53 -10.66 1.84
CA ARG A 26 26.98 -11.49 0.73
C ARG A 26 25.72 -11.79 -0.08
N GLN A 27 25.68 -11.29 -1.30
CA GLN A 27 24.55 -11.46 -2.20
C GLN A 27 24.55 -12.92 -2.63
N TYR A 28 24.00 -13.78 -1.77
CA TYR A 28 23.61 -15.11 -2.21
C TYR A 28 22.50 -14.92 -3.24
N PRO A 29 22.52 -15.68 -4.35
CA PRO A 29 21.40 -15.68 -5.26
C PRO A 29 20.13 -15.96 -4.44
N VAL A 30 19.08 -15.18 -4.68
CA VAL A 30 17.77 -15.40 -4.06
C VAL A 30 17.35 -16.82 -4.43
N PRO A 31 17.13 -17.73 -3.45
CA PRO A 31 16.67 -19.08 -3.75
C PRO A 31 15.36 -19.02 -4.53
N ASP A 32 15.29 -19.77 -5.63
CA ASP A 32 14.08 -19.87 -6.46
C ASP A 32 13.32 -21.15 -6.12
N LEU A 33 12.38 -21.02 -5.19
CA LEU A 33 11.47 -22.10 -4.79
C LEU A 33 10.16 -22.04 -5.56
N SER A 34 10.03 -21.18 -6.58
CA SER A 34 8.78 -21.04 -7.34
C SER A 34 8.43 -22.28 -8.17
N ARG A 35 9.40 -23.19 -8.34
CA ARG A 35 9.21 -24.50 -8.98
C ARG A 35 8.95 -25.62 -7.98
N GLU A 36 9.08 -25.33 -6.69
CA GLU A 36 8.86 -26.26 -5.60
C GLU A 36 7.44 -26.03 -5.05
N ALA A 37 6.74 -27.10 -4.67
CA ALA A 37 5.40 -26.99 -4.08
C ALA A 37 5.46 -26.57 -2.59
N VAL A 38 6.30 -25.57 -2.29
CA VAL A 38 6.60 -25.10 -0.93
C VAL A 38 5.69 -23.92 -0.61
N GLY A 39 4.98 -24.02 0.52
CA GLY A 39 4.14 -22.93 1.01
C GLY A 39 4.97 -21.74 1.51
N PRO A 40 4.42 -20.51 1.55
CA PRO A 40 5.16 -19.33 2.01
C PRO A 40 5.65 -19.45 3.47
N LEU A 41 4.88 -20.11 4.33
CA LEU A 41 5.26 -20.31 5.73
C LEU A 41 6.40 -21.34 5.85
N GLU A 42 6.35 -22.41 5.07
CA GLU A 42 7.42 -23.40 5.00
C GLU A 42 8.71 -22.76 4.46
N ALA A 43 8.61 -21.98 3.37
CA ALA A 43 9.72 -21.22 2.82
C ALA A 43 10.35 -20.29 3.88
N PHE A 44 9.52 -19.60 4.68
CA PHE A 44 9.99 -18.75 5.76
C PHE A 44 10.87 -19.51 6.76
N TYR A 45 10.42 -20.67 7.24
CA TYR A 45 11.14 -21.45 8.23
C TYR A 45 12.37 -22.14 7.62
N ALA A 46 12.23 -22.75 6.45
CA ALA A 46 13.31 -23.43 5.74
C ALA A 46 14.48 -22.48 5.41
N HIS A 47 14.17 -21.23 5.04
CA HIS A 47 15.15 -20.22 4.68
C HIS A 47 15.38 -19.16 5.77
N ARG A 48 14.97 -19.42 7.02
CA ARG A 48 15.22 -18.56 8.19
C ARG A 48 14.83 -17.09 7.98
N GLY A 49 13.72 -16.87 7.28
CA GLY A 49 13.21 -15.54 6.94
C GLY A 49 14.07 -14.75 5.96
N THR A 50 14.97 -15.41 5.22
CA THR A 50 15.71 -14.76 4.13
C THR A 50 14.86 -14.65 2.86
N PRO A 51 15.07 -13.62 2.01
CA PRO A 51 14.30 -13.47 0.78
C PRO A 51 14.44 -14.68 -0.14
N CYS A 52 13.31 -15.18 -0.65
CA CYS A 52 13.23 -16.25 -1.64
C CYS A 52 12.06 -16.01 -2.61
N LEU A 53 12.11 -16.61 -3.80
CA LEU A 53 10.99 -16.63 -4.73
C LEU A 53 10.10 -17.83 -4.45
N ILE A 54 8.79 -17.60 -4.43
CA ILE A 54 7.77 -18.65 -4.35
C ILE A 54 6.71 -18.43 -5.42
N GLN A 55 5.95 -19.46 -5.76
CA GLN A 55 4.81 -19.33 -6.66
C GLN A 55 3.58 -18.86 -5.90
N CYS A 56 2.97 -17.76 -6.36
CA CYS A 56 1.77 -17.18 -5.72
C CYS A 56 0.61 -17.15 -6.71
N ARG A 57 -0.57 -17.62 -6.29
CA ARG A 57 -1.80 -17.45 -7.09
C ARG A 57 -2.20 -15.98 -7.07
N LEU A 58 -2.46 -15.38 -8.24
CA LEU A 58 -2.87 -13.97 -8.30
C LEU A 58 -4.23 -13.73 -7.62
N ALA A 59 -5.09 -14.75 -7.54
CA ALA A 59 -6.33 -14.70 -6.79
C ALA A 59 -6.13 -14.56 -5.26
N ASP A 60 -4.98 -14.98 -4.73
CA ASP A 60 -4.62 -14.84 -3.31
C ASP A 60 -3.84 -13.55 -3.03
N CYS A 61 -3.39 -12.87 -4.08
CA CYS A 61 -2.76 -11.57 -3.97
C CYS A 61 -3.81 -10.48 -3.72
N ARG A 62 -3.47 -9.53 -2.86
CA ARG A 62 -4.26 -8.39 -2.41
C ARG A 62 -3.53 -7.12 -2.79
N TRP A 63 -4.27 -6.15 -3.30
CA TRP A 63 -3.74 -4.81 -3.49
C TRP A 63 -3.29 -4.27 -2.15
N PHE A 64 -2.16 -3.60 -2.18
CA PHE A 64 -1.58 -2.97 -1.01
C PHE A 64 -2.56 -2.00 -0.35
N GLY A 65 -2.31 -1.68 0.92
CA GLY A 65 -3.14 -0.75 1.65
C GLY A 65 -4.51 -1.32 2.04
N PRO A 66 -5.42 -0.47 2.53
CA PRO A 66 -6.57 -0.95 3.27
C PRO A 66 -7.67 -1.50 2.38
N THR A 67 -7.61 -1.40 1.06
CA THR A 67 -8.70 -1.85 0.18
C THR A 67 -8.72 -3.37 -0.02
N GLY A 68 -7.57 -4.03 0.10
CA GLY A 68 -7.46 -5.49 -0.01
C GLY A 68 -7.86 -6.09 -1.36
N ILE A 69 -8.12 -5.29 -2.40
CA ILE A 69 -8.74 -5.81 -3.64
C ILE A 69 -7.87 -6.90 -4.28
N ALA A 70 -8.45 -8.05 -4.62
CA ALA A 70 -7.70 -9.17 -5.19
C ALA A 70 -7.20 -8.90 -6.62
N TYR A 71 -6.16 -9.60 -7.10
CA TYR A 71 -5.66 -9.55 -8.50
C TYR A 71 -6.22 -10.66 -9.41
N GLY A 72 -7.20 -11.44 -8.97
CA GLY A 72 -7.75 -12.57 -9.76
C GLY A 72 -8.40 -12.18 -11.10
N ARG A 73 -8.85 -13.17 -11.87
CA ARG A 73 -9.51 -12.95 -13.17
C ARG A 73 -10.72 -12.01 -13.06
N ASP A 74 -11.53 -12.16 -12.02
CA ASP A 74 -12.74 -11.34 -11.79
C ASP A 74 -12.48 -10.14 -10.88
N SER A 75 -11.22 -9.72 -10.77
CA SER A 75 -10.76 -8.62 -9.93
C SER A 75 -11.44 -7.30 -10.27
N LEU A 76 -11.91 -6.58 -9.27
CA LEU A 76 -12.34 -5.17 -9.39
C LEU A 76 -11.17 -4.19 -9.23
N HIS A 77 -9.93 -4.63 -9.35
CA HIS A 77 -8.77 -3.77 -9.14
C HIS A 77 -8.73 -2.67 -10.22
N PRO A 78 -8.65 -1.38 -9.85
CA PRO A 78 -8.72 -0.26 -10.81
C PRO A 78 -7.72 -0.37 -11.96
N TYR A 79 -6.46 -0.73 -11.69
CA TYR A 79 -5.45 -0.98 -12.74
C TYR A 79 -5.80 -2.15 -13.68
N VAL A 80 -6.37 -3.24 -13.16
CA VAL A 80 -6.77 -4.39 -13.98
C VAL A 80 -7.94 -3.99 -14.89
N GLN A 81 -8.96 -3.35 -14.32
CA GLN A 81 -10.16 -2.95 -15.05
C GLN A 81 -9.87 -1.86 -16.07
N SER A 82 -9.13 -0.80 -15.72
CA SER A 82 -8.74 0.23 -16.70
C SER A 82 -7.90 -0.31 -17.85
N LEU A 83 -7.00 -1.27 -17.59
CA LEU A 83 -6.22 -1.87 -18.67
C LEU A 83 -7.11 -2.71 -19.59
N ARG A 84 -8.09 -3.46 -19.05
CA ARG A 84 -9.07 -4.19 -19.87
C ARG A 84 -9.92 -3.25 -20.71
N GLN A 85 -10.53 -2.24 -20.08
CA GLN A 85 -11.31 -1.22 -20.78
C GLN A 85 -10.52 -0.55 -21.92
N TYR A 86 -9.23 -0.28 -21.70
CA TYR A 86 -8.36 0.27 -22.75
C TYR A 86 -8.15 -0.72 -23.91
N LEU A 87 -7.90 -1.99 -23.60
CA LEU A 87 -7.65 -3.04 -24.59
C LEU A 87 -8.92 -3.38 -25.39
N ASP A 88 -10.08 -3.37 -24.73
CA ASP A 88 -11.40 -3.63 -25.33
C ASP A 88 -11.94 -2.41 -26.10
N GLY A 89 -11.25 -1.25 -25.99
CA GLY A 89 -11.61 -0.02 -26.69
C GLY A 89 -12.72 0.80 -26.05
N GLU A 90 -13.15 0.43 -24.84
CA GLU A 90 -14.13 1.15 -24.01
C GLU A 90 -13.59 2.50 -23.54
N CYS A 91 -12.28 2.61 -23.35
CA CYS A 91 -11.61 3.89 -23.16
C CYS A 91 -10.32 3.99 -24.01
N ARG A 92 -9.87 5.22 -24.27
CA ARG A 92 -8.61 5.50 -25.00
C ARG A 92 -7.60 6.31 -24.18
N SER A 93 -8.00 6.74 -22.99
CA SER A 93 -7.22 7.57 -22.07
C SER A 93 -7.62 7.27 -20.63
N TYR A 94 -7.01 7.96 -19.67
CA TYR A 94 -7.43 7.93 -18.27
C TYR A 94 -8.90 8.32 -18.09
N ARG A 95 -9.36 9.34 -18.83
CA ARG A 95 -10.77 9.75 -18.80
C ARG A 95 -11.69 8.66 -19.32
N GLY A 96 -12.78 8.43 -18.60
CA GLY A 96 -13.74 7.35 -18.81
C GLY A 96 -13.31 6.00 -18.25
N SER A 97 -12.11 5.88 -17.66
CA SER A 97 -11.60 4.60 -17.16
C SER A 97 -12.03 4.32 -15.71
N CYS A 98 -12.01 3.04 -15.32
CA CYS A 98 -12.29 2.58 -13.96
C CYS A 98 -11.35 3.23 -12.92
N LEU A 99 -10.13 3.54 -13.31
CA LEU A 99 -9.12 4.19 -12.49
C LEU A 99 -9.45 5.67 -12.24
N GLU A 100 -10.07 6.37 -13.20
CA GLU A 100 -10.63 7.71 -12.97
C GLU A 100 -11.76 7.63 -11.97
N ALA A 101 -12.74 6.75 -12.21
CA ALA A 101 -13.85 6.55 -11.29
C ALA A 101 -13.36 6.18 -9.88
N TYR A 102 -12.31 5.36 -9.77
CA TYR A 102 -11.69 5.04 -8.48
C TYR A 102 -11.17 6.27 -7.75
N TRP A 103 -10.30 7.08 -8.36
CA TRP A 103 -9.73 8.23 -7.66
C TRP A 103 -10.74 9.36 -7.44
N GLN A 104 -11.73 9.51 -8.31
CA GLN A 104 -12.77 10.51 -8.09
C GLN A 104 -13.71 10.13 -6.94
N ASN A 105 -13.96 8.83 -6.71
CA ASN A 105 -14.94 8.41 -5.72
C ASN A 105 -14.33 7.82 -4.42
N TRP A 106 -13.03 7.49 -4.38
CA TRP A 106 -12.35 7.02 -3.17
C TRP A 106 -11.45 8.10 -2.57
N GLN A 107 -12.05 8.92 -1.70
CA GLN A 107 -11.40 10.07 -1.03
C GLN A 107 -11.70 10.06 0.48
N PRO A 108 -11.25 9.04 1.24
CA PRO A 108 -11.43 9.05 2.69
C PRO A 108 -10.76 10.29 3.29
N ALA A 109 -11.43 11.01 4.19
CA ALA A 109 -10.88 12.21 4.81
C ALA A 109 -9.79 11.92 5.87
N THR A 110 -9.85 10.73 6.49
CA THR A 110 -8.99 10.37 7.62
C THR A 110 -8.39 8.98 7.47
N LEU A 111 -7.33 8.71 8.21
CA LEU A 111 -6.77 7.37 8.29
C LEU A 111 -7.80 6.37 8.85
N ALA A 112 -8.57 6.75 9.88
CA ALA A 112 -9.65 5.94 10.42
C ALA A 112 -10.66 5.51 9.33
N ALA A 113 -11.13 6.47 8.53
CA ALA A 113 -12.05 6.20 7.42
C ALA A 113 -11.42 5.27 6.37
N SER A 114 -10.15 5.49 6.00
CA SER A 114 -9.47 4.62 5.04
C SER A 114 -9.25 3.20 5.56
N LEU A 115 -9.05 3.02 6.87
CA LEU A 115 -8.97 1.72 7.54
C LEU A 115 -10.35 1.09 7.81
N GLY A 116 -11.44 1.83 7.66
CA GLY A 116 -12.79 1.37 8.00
C GLY A 116 -13.05 1.29 9.51
N VAL A 117 -12.34 2.09 10.32
CA VAL A 117 -12.56 2.21 11.76
C VAL A 117 -13.62 3.29 12.03
N PRO A 118 -14.71 3.01 12.78
CA PRO A 118 -15.71 4.01 13.11
C PRO A 118 -15.11 5.20 13.87
N LEU A 119 -15.41 6.42 13.43
CA LEU A 119 -14.79 7.65 13.94
C LEU A 119 -15.05 7.87 15.43
N GLU A 120 -16.18 7.39 15.94
CA GLU A 120 -16.60 7.50 17.34
C GLU A 120 -15.70 6.65 18.25
N SER A 121 -15.19 5.54 17.72
CA SER A 121 -14.34 4.58 18.43
C SER A 121 -12.84 4.70 18.07
N ALA A 122 -12.51 5.57 17.12
CA ALA A 122 -11.16 5.69 16.59
C ALA A 122 -10.25 6.49 17.53
N HIS A 123 -9.02 6.02 17.71
CA HIS A 123 -7.99 6.75 18.43
C HIS A 123 -7.78 8.16 17.82
N PRO A 124 -7.53 9.22 18.63
CA PRO A 124 -7.35 10.59 18.13
C PRO A 124 -6.39 10.70 16.95
N TRP A 125 -5.27 9.97 16.98
CA TRP A 125 -4.31 9.99 15.86
C TRP A 125 -4.89 9.47 14.54
N LEU A 126 -5.74 8.44 14.56
CA LEU A 126 -6.36 7.92 13.35
C LEU A 126 -7.43 8.88 12.79
N ARG A 127 -8.10 9.63 13.67
CA ARG A 127 -9.11 10.63 13.30
C ARG A 127 -8.49 11.87 12.68
N LEU A 128 -7.36 12.31 13.21
CA LEU A 128 -6.71 13.55 12.79
C LEU A 128 -5.75 13.35 11.61
N ALA A 129 -5.13 12.17 11.49
CA ALA A 129 -4.18 11.95 10.41
C ALA A 129 -4.89 11.76 9.07
N PRO A 130 -4.27 12.28 7.98
CA PRO A 130 -4.74 12.00 6.62
C PRO A 130 -4.59 10.51 6.30
N PRO A 131 -5.25 9.99 5.25
CA PRO A 131 -5.08 8.61 4.84
C PRO A 131 -3.62 8.27 4.57
N LEU A 132 -3.17 7.12 5.09
CA LEU A 132 -1.82 6.61 4.86
C LEU A 132 -1.95 5.26 4.16
N SER A 133 -1.59 5.20 2.87
CA SER A 133 -1.71 3.97 2.08
C SER A 133 -0.88 2.81 2.66
N ASP A 134 0.22 3.12 3.34
CA ASP A 134 1.17 2.15 3.88
C ASP A 134 0.93 1.76 5.35
N PHE A 135 -0.05 2.37 6.01
CA PHE A 135 -0.34 2.09 7.42
C PHE A 135 -1.25 0.88 7.59
N MET A 136 -0.82 -0.07 8.43
CA MET A 136 -1.52 -1.28 8.82
C MET A 136 -1.38 -1.50 10.34
N PRO A 137 -2.25 -2.30 10.97
CA PRO A 137 -2.14 -2.61 12.40
C PRO A 137 -0.78 -3.23 12.78
N TRP A 138 -0.20 -4.02 11.88
CA TRP A 138 1.11 -4.66 12.00
C TRP A 138 2.27 -3.81 11.45
N SER A 139 2.04 -2.54 11.11
CA SER A 139 3.10 -1.68 10.59
C SER A 139 4.21 -1.42 11.60
N ASP A 140 5.41 -1.13 11.09
CA ASP A 140 6.56 -0.88 11.96
C ASP A 140 6.42 0.42 12.79
N VAL A 141 7.28 0.55 13.81
CA VAL A 141 7.28 1.69 14.74
C VAL A 141 7.50 3.04 14.03
N ARG A 142 8.15 3.06 12.86
CA ARG A 142 8.38 4.31 12.10
C ARG A 142 7.07 4.82 11.49
N GLN A 143 6.20 3.92 11.02
CA GLN A 143 4.87 4.31 10.55
C GLN A 143 4.01 4.86 11.70
N LEU A 144 4.13 4.28 12.90
CA LEU A 144 3.44 4.81 14.09
C LEU A 144 3.96 6.20 14.47
N HIS A 145 5.27 6.41 14.37
CA HIS A 145 5.86 7.72 14.61
C HIS A 145 5.38 8.75 13.58
N LEU A 146 5.36 8.40 12.29
CA LEU A 146 4.82 9.25 11.23
C LEU A 146 3.34 9.60 11.48
N LEU A 147 2.52 8.60 11.82
CA LEU A 147 1.11 8.80 12.19
C LEU A 147 0.98 9.83 13.30
N ARG A 148 1.74 9.66 14.40
CA ARG A 148 1.72 10.59 15.53
C ARG A 148 2.10 12.00 15.10
N THR A 149 3.20 12.16 14.37
CA THR A 149 3.65 13.47 13.88
C THR A 149 2.59 14.16 13.03
N LEU A 150 1.95 13.43 12.11
CA LEU A 150 0.89 13.99 11.27
C LEU A 150 -0.33 14.41 12.08
N ALA A 151 -0.73 13.60 13.06
CA ALA A 151 -1.85 13.93 13.94
C ALA A 151 -1.57 15.16 14.83
N GLU A 152 -0.34 15.27 15.36
CA GLU A 152 0.10 16.43 16.13
C GLU A 152 0.07 17.70 15.29
N LEU A 153 0.56 17.65 14.05
CA LEU A 153 0.51 18.79 13.13
C LEU A 153 -0.93 19.17 12.76
N ALA A 154 -1.79 18.20 12.46
CA ALA A 154 -3.20 18.44 12.17
C ALA A 154 -3.95 19.05 13.38
N SER A 155 -3.55 18.72 14.61
CA SER A 155 -4.13 19.32 15.83
C SER A 155 -3.69 20.76 16.08
N GLN A 156 -2.58 21.19 15.47
CA GLN A 156 -2.03 22.54 15.57
C GLN A 156 -2.47 23.43 14.41
N ASP A 157 -3.26 22.88 13.48
CA ASP A 157 -3.49 23.48 12.18
C ASP A 157 -4.37 24.75 12.27
N ASN A 158 -3.83 25.85 11.72
CA ASN A 158 -4.48 27.15 11.55
C ASN A 158 -5.08 27.30 10.13
N GLY A 159 -5.14 26.22 9.34
CA GLY A 159 -5.72 26.20 7.99
C GLY A 159 -4.73 25.94 6.84
N GLU A 160 -3.51 25.46 7.11
CA GLU A 160 -2.52 25.13 6.08
C GLU A 160 -2.24 23.61 6.01
N GLU A 161 -2.39 23.02 4.82
CA GLU A 161 -2.10 21.59 4.63
C GLU A 161 -0.67 21.21 5.05
N PRO A 162 -0.49 20.16 5.88
CA PRO A 162 0.84 19.73 6.31
C PRO A 162 1.72 19.29 5.13
N SER A 163 2.81 20.04 4.87
CA SER A 163 3.80 19.78 3.79
C SER A 163 4.48 18.40 3.83
N LEU A 164 4.25 17.59 4.89
CA LEU A 164 4.82 16.26 5.07
C LEU A 164 4.03 15.14 4.35
N VAL A 165 2.82 15.41 3.88
CA VAL A 165 2.01 14.41 3.15
C VAL A 165 2.50 14.35 1.71
N SER A 166 3.53 13.53 1.48
CA SER A 166 3.99 13.26 0.12
C SER A 166 2.93 12.49 -0.67
N GLU A 167 2.94 12.64 -1.99
CA GLU A 167 2.18 11.78 -2.92
C GLU A 167 2.44 10.29 -2.66
N THR A 168 3.64 9.96 -2.17
CA THR A 168 4.00 8.58 -1.85
C THR A 168 3.31 8.02 -0.60
N THR A 169 2.76 8.88 0.24
CA THR A 169 2.03 8.55 1.47
C THR A 169 0.55 8.27 1.19
N VAL A 170 -0.02 8.99 0.21
CA VAL A 170 -1.45 8.94 -0.18
C VAL A 170 -1.66 8.30 -1.57
N ARG A 171 -0.83 7.32 -1.95
CA ARG A 171 -0.79 6.77 -3.32
C ARG A 171 -2.12 6.18 -3.78
N GLN A 172 -2.90 5.66 -2.84
CA GLN A 172 -4.11 4.90 -3.13
C GLN A 172 -5.40 5.66 -2.88
N VAL A 173 -5.33 6.93 -2.45
CA VAL A 173 -6.52 7.75 -2.25
C VAL A 173 -6.52 8.90 -3.26
N GLY A 174 -7.71 9.27 -3.70
CA GLY A 174 -7.91 10.43 -4.56
C GLY A 174 -8.25 11.71 -3.79
N PRO A 175 -8.55 12.80 -4.51
CA PRO A 175 -8.54 12.89 -5.97
C PRO A 175 -7.08 12.92 -6.48
N LYS A 176 -6.88 12.54 -7.75
CA LYS A 176 -5.59 12.67 -8.43
C LYS A 176 -5.74 13.54 -9.68
N PRO A 177 -4.75 14.39 -10.01
CA PRO A 177 -4.80 15.18 -11.23
C PRO A 177 -4.75 14.28 -12.46
N ASP A 178 -5.44 14.66 -13.54
CA ASP A 178 -5.58 13.85 -14.77
C ASP A 178 -4.23 13.34 -15.32
N TRP A 179 -3.21 14.20 -15.34
CA TRP A 179 -1.88 13.81 -15.83
C TRP A 179 -1.27 12.63 -15.07
N PHE A 180 -1.58 12.50 -13.77
CA PHE A 180 -1.09 11.38 -12.96
C PHE A 180 -1.76 10.09 -13.40
N GLY A 181 -3.08 10.13 -13.59
CA GLY A 181 -3.82 8.97 -14.06
C GLY A 181 -3.44 8.54 -15.47
N GLU A 182 -3.23 9.51 -16.35
CA GLU A 182 -2.76 9.28 -17.72
C GLU A 182 -1.38 8.61 -17.72
N ARG A 183 -0.46 9.09 -16.86
CA ARG A 183 0.86 8.47 -16.69
C ARG A 183 0.75 7.02 -16.19
N ARG A 184 -0.16 6.72 -15.26
CA ARG A 184 -0.35 5.36 -14.73
C ARG A 184 -0.95 4.41 -15.76
N LEU A 185 -1.98 4.85 -16.50
CA LEU A 185 -2.57 4.03 -17.55
C LEU A 185 -1.56 3.75 -18.66
N ASN A 186 -0.83 4.77 -19.13
CA ASN A 186 0.22 4.59 -20.14
C ASN A 186 1.33 3.64 -19.67
N GLN A 187 1.69 3.68 -18.37
CA GLN A 187 2.63 2.73 -17.79
C GLN A 187 2.11 1.29 -17.84
N LEU A 188 0.82 1.06 -17.57
CA LEU A 188 0.19 -0.27 -17.66
C LEU A 188 0.17 -0.77 -19.10
N VAL A 189 -0.23 0.08 -20.06
CA VAL A 189 -0.27 -0.26 -21.49
C VAL A 189 1.13 -0.59 -22.04
N ALA A 190 2.14 0.23 -21.71
CA ALA A 190 3.51 -0.02 -22.12
C ALA A 190 4.05 -1.33 -21.54
N LEU A 191 3.79 -1.60 -20.25
CA LEU A 191 4.21 -2.84 -19.59
C LEU A 191 3.48 -4.06 -20.18
N HIS A 192 2.19 -3.95 -20.47
CA HIS A 192 1.42 -4.99 -21.14
C HIS A 192 2.03 -5.36 -22.50
N ARG A 193 2.32 -4.36 -23.35
CA ARG A 193 2.97 -4.59 -24.65
C ARG A 193 4.33 -5.27 -24.50
N ALA A 194 5.15 -4.81 -23.57
CA ALA A 194 6.46 -5.40 -23.31
C ALA A 194 6.37 -6.86 -22.86
N ILE A 195 5.47 -7.19 -21.93
CA ILE A 195 5.29 -8.57 -21.45
C ILE A 195 4.70 -9.46 -22.55
N LEU A 196 3.78 -8.95 -23.37
CA LEU A 196 3.20 -9.70 -24.49
C LEU A 196 4.26 -10.04 -25.55
N GLN A 197 5.19 -9.12 -25.82
CA GLN A 197 6.23 -9.29 -26.83
C GLN A 197 7.42 -10.14 -26.35
N GLU A 198 7.89 -9.91 -25.11
CA GLU A 198 9.13 -10.51 -24.61
C GLU A 198 8.91 -11.66 -23.61
N GLY A 199 7.67 -11.83 -23.15
CA GLY A 199 7.32 -12.64 -22.00
C GLY A 199 7.58 -11.93 -20.66
N TYR A 200 6.99 -12.44 -19.59
CA TYR A 200 7.28 -11.95 -18.24
C TYR A 200 8.65 -12.46 -17.79
N ARG A 201 9.65 -11.57 -17.77
CA ARG A 201 11.02 -11.90 -17.36
C ARG A 201 11.35 -11.27 -16.02
N GLN A 202 11.61 -12.11 -15.03
CA GLN A 202 12.31 -11.69 -13.82
C GLN A 202 13.79 -11.68 -14.14
N ARG A 203 14.37 -10.49 -14.34
CA ARG A 203 15.82 -10.42 -14.48
C ARG A 203 16.41 -10.74 -13.10
N ALA A 204 17.24 -11.77 -13.02
CA ALA A 204 18.05 -12.02 -11.83
C ALA A 204 19.16 -10.97 -11.79
N SER A 205 18.85 -9.79 -11.24
CA SER A 205 19.86 -8.79 -10.97
C SER A 205 20.80 -9.33 -9.89
N GLN A 206 22.08 -9.53 -10.22
CA GLN A 206 23.16 -9.79 -9.26
C GLN A 206 23.40 -8.60 -8.30
N ARG A 207 22.61 -7.51 -8.37
CA ARG A 207 22.69 -6.33 -7.50
C ARG A 207 21.43 -6.16 -6.65
N LEU A 208 21.58 -5.38 -5.56
CA LEU A 208 20.56 -4.94 -4.58
C LEU A 208 19.29 -4.28 -5.15
N GLU A 209 19.14 -4.20 -6.47
CA GLU A 209 18.00 -3.62 -7.18
C GLU A 209 16.91 -4.66 -7.50
N TYR A 210 17.04 -5.90 -7.03
CA TYR A 210 16.10 -7.00 -7.31
C TYR A 210 14.64 -6.65 -6.98
N PHE A 211 14.38 -5.85 -5.93
CA PHE A 211 13.02 -5.39 -5.59
C PHE A 211 12.30 -4.68 -6.74
N HIS A 212 13.04 -4.01 -7.64
CA HIS A 212 12.45 -3.28 -8.76
C HIS A 212 12.02 -4.19 -9.91
N GLN A 213 12.43 -5.46 -9.92
CA GLN A 213 12.21 -6.40 -11.01
C GLN A 213 11.18 -7.49 -10.64
N HIS A 214 11.02 -7.77 -9.34
CA HIS A 214 10.05 -8.76 -8.84
C HIS A 214 8.73 -8.13 -8.40
N ILE A 215 7.70 -8.96 -8.33
CA ILE A 215 6.54 -8.71 -7.47
C ILE A 215 7.00 -9.05 -6.05
N VAL A 216 6.89 -8.09 -5.12
CA VAL A 216 7.26 -8.29 -3.71
C VAL A 216 5.99 -8.35 -2.90
N ILE A 217 5.90 -9.34 -2.03
CA ILE A 217 4.71 -9.61 -1.24
C ILE A 217 5.02 -9.76 0.25
N ASP A 218 4.08 -9.28 1.05
CA ASP A 218 3.97 -9.64 2.46
C ASP A 218 2.97 -10.79 2.60
N THR A 219 3.26 -11.75 3.48
CA THR A 219 2.39 -12.89 3.73
C THR A 219 1.45 -12.60 4.89
N LEU A 220 0.14 -12.72 4.67
CA LEU A 220 -0.87 -12.75 5.72
C LEU A 220 -1.27 -14.21 5.94
N ALA A 221 -1.27 -14.67 7.19
CA ALA A 221 -1.61 -16.03 7.56
C ALA A 221 -2.74 -16.05 8.60
N ARG A 222 -3.71 -16.95 8.40
CA ARG A 222 -4.83 -17.24 9.32
C ARG A 222 -5.01 -18.75 9.35
N GLY A 223 -4.59 -19.40 10.44
CA GLY A 223 -4.44 -20.86 10.45
C GLY A 223 -3.57 -21.34 9.29
N ASP A 224 -4.10 -22.27 8.49
CA ASP A 224 -3.42 -22.82 7.30
C ASP A 224 -3.68 -22.02 6.02
N GLU A 225 -4.54 -21.00 6.07
CA GLU A 225 -4.81 -20.14 4.92
C GLU A 225 -3.79 -19.01 4.81
N VAL A 226 -3.34 -18.74 3.59
CA VAL A 226 -2.41 -17.65 3.30
C VAL A 226 -2.93 -16.74 2.20
N ARG A 227 -2.67 -15.44 2.34
CA ARG A 227 -2.91 -14.40 1.34
C ARG A 227 -1.69 -13.50 1.24
N PHE A 228 -1.57 -12.77 0.14
CA PHE A 228 -0.36 -12.00 -0.15
C PHE A 228 -0.67 -10.54 -0.39
N VAL A 229 -0.11 -9.62 0.37
CA VAL A 229 -0.24 -8.18 0.09
C VAL A 229 0.88 -7.75 -0.85
N VAL A 230 0.55 -7.19 -2.01
CA VAL A 230 1.53 -6.80 -3.04
C VAL A 230 2.24 -5.49 -2.67
N ALA A 231 3.28 -5.60 -1.85
CA ALA A 231 4.11 -4.48 -1.40
C ALA A 231 4.85 -3.77 -2.55
N ASN A 232 5.28 -4.50 -3.58
CA ASN A 232 5.88 -3.90 -4.77
C ASN A 232 5.51 -4.69 -6.05
N GLY A 233 5.55 -4.03 -7.20
CA GLY A 233 5.21 -4.64 -8.48
C GLY A 233 3.71 -4.72 -8.75
N GLN A 234 2.90 -3.83 -8.14
CA GLN A 234 1.44 -3.77 -8.35
C GLN A 234 1.06 -3.70 -9.84
N HIS A 235 1.75 -2.87 -10.62
CA HIS A 235 1.51 -2.78 -12.08
C HIS A 235 1.79 -4.11 -12.80
N ARG A 236 2.85 -4.84 -12.40
CA ARG A 236 3.16 -6.16 -12.98
C ARG A 236 2.08 -7.16 -12.63
N ALA A 237 1.65 -7.21 -11.36
CA ALA A 237 0.57 -8.09 -10.92
C ALA A 237 -0.74 -7.78 -11.70
N SER A 238 -1.08 -6.51 -11.89
CA SER A 238 -2.24 -6.11 -12.69
C SER A 238 -2.14 -6.56 -14.15
N VAL A 239 -1.00 -6.30 -14.81
CA VAL A 239 -0.81 -6.69 -16.22
C VAL A 239 -0.85 -8.21 -16.39
N LEU A 240 -0.20 -8.97 -15.50
CA LEU A 240 -0.19 -10.43 -15.56
C LEU A 240 -1.59 -11.01 -15.31
N SER A 241 -2.39 -10.38 -14.44
CA SER A 241 -3.81 -10.72 -14.28
C SER A 241 -4.61 -10.52 -15.57
N VAL A 242 -4.39 -9.40 -16.27
CA VAL A 242 -5.05 -9.13 -17.57
C VAL A 242 -4.64 -10.13 -18.63
N LEU A 243 -3.37 -10.52 -18.66
CA LEU A 243 -2.84 -11.56 -19.56
C LEU A 243 -3.28 -12.98 -19.20
N GLY A 244 -4.09 -13.17 -18.15
CA GLY A 244 -4.66 -14.47 -17.80
C GLY A 244 -3.73 -15.39 -17.01
N TYR A 245 -2.65 -14.88 -16.42
CA TYR A 245 -1.81 -15.68 -15.53
C TYR A 245 -2.61 -16.09 -14.29
N ALA A 246 -2.63 -17.39 -13.97
CA ALA A 246 -3.24 -17.87 -12.72
C ALA A 246 -2.34 -17.63 -11.51
N SER A 247 -1.03 -17.68 -11.72
CA SER A 247 -0.01 -17.54 -10.69
C SER A 247 1.26 -16.87 -11.22
N VAL A 248 2.05 -16.29 -10.32
CA VAL A 248 3.28 -15.57 -10.62
C VAL A 248 4.37 -15.90 -9.60
N PRO A 249 5.64 -15.96 -10.01
CA PRO A 249 6.74 -15.99 -9.06
C PRO A 249 6.79 -14.66 -8.33
N ALA A 250 6.80 -14.68 -7.01
CA ALA A 250 6.84 -13.50 -6.17
C ALA A 250 7.91 -13.64 -5.10
N LEU A 251 8.51 -12.51 -4.74
CA LEU A 251 9.57 -12.42 -3.75
C LEU A 251 8.95 -12.19 -2.38
N VAL A 252 9.18 -13.14 -1.48
CA VAL A 252 8.77 -13.07 -0.07
C VAL A 252 9.94 -12.70 0.83
N HIS A 253 9.64 -12.44 2.09
CA HIS A 253 10.61 -12.26 3.17
C HIS A 253 11.60 -11.11 2.96
N VAL A 254 11.15 -10.11 2.23
CA VAL A 254 11.88 -8.86 2.04
C VAL A 254 11.72 -7.99 3.27
N SER A 255 12.82 -7.73 3.97
CA SER A 255 12.84 -6.69 5.00
C SER A 255 12.62 -5.31 4.37
N HIS A 256 11.51 -4.67 4.71
CA HIS A 256 11.21 -3.30 4.28
C HIS A 256 10.65 -2.43 5.41
N ARG A 257 10.60 -1.11 5.18
CA ARG A 257 10.21 -0.10 6.18
C ARG A 257 8.72 -0.05 6.54
N ARG A 258 7.97 -1.12 6.24
CA ARG A 258 6.51 -1.13 6.35
C ARG A 258 5.99 -2.05 7.44
N GLY A 259 6.80 -3.01 7.88
CA GLY A 259 6.37 -4.04 8.83
C GLY A 259 7.06 -5.38 8.57
N PRO A 260 6.64 -6.43 9.29
CA PRO A 260 7.10 -7.79 9.06
C PRO A 260 6.57 -8.32 7.71
N SER A 261 7.36 -9.17 7.07
CA SER A 261 7.01 -9.82 5.80
C SER A 261 6.11 -11.06 5.96
N LEU A 262 5.88 -11.47 7.21
CA LEU A 262 4.93 -12.50 7.62
C LEU A 262 4.12 -11.94 8.78
N VAL A 263 2.81 -11.88 8.61
CA VAL A 263 1.84 -11.41 9.60
C VAL A 263 0.88 -12.54 9.87
N ARG A 264 0.84 -13.01 11.11
CA ARG A 264 -0.12 -14.02 11.54
C ARG A 264 -1.27 -13.34 12.27
N ARG A 265 -2.50 -13.72 11.95
CA ARG A 265 -3.71 -13.21 12.61
C ARG A 265 -3.67 -13.44 14.12
N GLU A 266 -3.13 -14.58 14.54
CA GLU A 266 -3.07 -14.99 15.94
C GLU A 266 -2.11 -14.12 16.77
N ASP A 267 -1.17 -13.42 16.11
CA ASP A 267 -0.21 -12.53 16.75
C ASP A 267 -0.77 -11.12 17.02
N CYS A 268 -2.09 -10.90 16.86
CA CYS A 268 -2.73 -9.58 16.91
C CYS A 268 -2.36 -8.76 18.16
N LEU A 269 -2.31 -9.37 19.34
CA LEU A 269 -1.95 -8.68 20.58
C LEU A 269 -0.50 -8.18 20.60
N SER A 270 0.36 -8.75 19.74
CA SER A 270 1.76 -8.35 19.58
C SER A 270 1.96 -7.27 18.51
N TRP A 271 0.94 -6.96 17.71
CA TRP A 271 1.07 -5.98 16.64
C TRP A 271 1.34 -4.57 17.17
N PRO A 272 2.21 -3.77 16.54
CA PRO A 272 2.64 -2.49 17.09
C PRO A 272 1.50 -1.50 17.38
N ALA A 273 0.50 -1.39 16.50
CA ALA A 273 -0.63 -0.48 16.73
C ALA A 273 -1.53 -0.92 17.89
N VAL A 274 -1.66 -2.24 18.11
CA VAL A 274 -2.43 -2.82 19.22
C VAL A 274 -1.70 -2.63 20.54
N ARG A 275 -0.40 -2.95 20.57
CA ARG A 275 0.45 -2.76 21.77
C ARG A 275 0.54 -1.31 22.23
N GLN A 276 0.41 -0.36 21.31
CA GLN A 276 0.43 1.07 21.62
C GLN A 276 -0.97 1.63 21.95
N GLY A 277 -2.03 0.83 21.94
CA GLY A 277 -3.40 1.29 22.21
C GLY A 277 -3.97 2.20 21.12
N ILE A 278 -3.36 2.24 19.94
CA ILE A 278 -3.86 3.01 18.77
C ILE A 278 -5.06 2.29 18.15
N LEU A 279 -5.05 0.96 18.18
CA LEU A 279 -6.15 0.10 17.79
C LEU A 279 -6.44 -0.88 18.92
N THR A 280 -7.72 -1.19 19.13
CA THR A 280 -8.11 -2.37 19.90
C THR A 280 -7.79 -3.65 19.12
N ALA A 281 -7.75 -4.80 19.80
CA ALA A 281 -7.55 -6.08 19.14
C ALA A 281 -8.65 -6.35 18.10
N ASP A 282 -9.92 -6.05 18.43
CA ASP A 282 -11.05 -6.27 17.54
C ASP A 282 -10.99 -5.38 16.28
N GLN A 283 -10.65 -4.09 16.44
CA GLN A 283 -10.44 -3.19 15.30
C GLN A 283 -9.31 -3.68 14.40
N ALA A 284 -8.20 -4.14 14.98
CA ALA A 284 -7.06 -4.64 14.22
C ALA A 284 -7.37 -5.95 13.48
N LEU A 285 -8.10 -6.87 14.12
CA LEU A 285 -8.55 -8.12 13.50
C LEU A 285 -9.55 -7.86 12.38
N GLU A 286 -10.50 -6.93 12.54
CA GLU A 286 -11.42 -6.57 11.44
C GLU A 286 -10.65 -6.01 10.24
N ILE A 287 -9.66 -5.14 10.46
CA ILE A 287 -8.80 -4.66 9.36
C ILE A 287 -8.05 -5.82 8.69
N PHE A 288 -7.47 -6.73 9.47
CA PHE A 288 -6.77 -7.90 8.95
C PHE A 288 -7.70 -8.78 8.11
N ASP A 289 -8.84 -9.21 8.67
CA ASP A 289 -9.76 -10.14 8.03
C ASP A 289 -10.35 -9.53 6.76
N ARG A 290 -10.69 -8.25 6.80
CA ARG A 290 -11.18 -7.50 5.64
C ARG A 290 -10.15 -7.46 4.51
N VAL A 291 -8.88 -7.14 4.79
CA VAL A 291 -7.80 -7.19 3.79
C VAL A 291 -7.55 -8.62 3.30
N PHE A 292 -7.54 -9.60 4.20
CA PHE A 292 -7.35 -11.01 3.89
C PHE A 292 -8.44 -11.55 2.93
N GLU A 293 -9.69 -11.19 3.17
CA GLU A 293 -10.85 -11.59 2.37
C GLU A 293 -10.99 -10.75 1.09
N GLY A 294 -10.26 -9.65 0.98
CA GLY A 294 -10.35 -8.71 -0.13
C GLY A 294 -11.66 -7.92 -0.14
N ARG A 295 -12.18 -7.65 1.06
CA ARG A 295 -13.32 -6.76 1.28
C ARG A 295 -12.80 -5.31 1.39
N PRO A 296 -13.28 -4.35 0.59
CA PRO A 296 -12.89 -2.96 0.76
C PRO A 296 -13.54 -2.35 2.03
N PRO A 297 -13.03 -1.21 2.54
CA PRO A 297 -13.61 -0.55 3.71
C PRO A 297 -15.00 0.04 3.41
N PRO A 298 -15.80 0.37 4.43
CA PRO A 298 -17.03 1.13 4.26
C PRO A 298 -16.81 2.43 3.48
N GLY A 299 -17.78 2.81 2.64
CA GLY A 299 -17.68 3.99 1.77
C GLY A 299 -16.81 3.81 0.52
N PHE A 300 -16.20 2.63 0.33
CA PHE A 300 -15.46 2.35 -0.90
C PHE A 300 -16.40 2.35 -2.13
N PRO A 301 -16.00 3.00 -3.25
CA PRO A 301 -16.88 3.12 -4.39
C PRO A 301 -17.13 1.78 -5.07
N ARG A 302 -18.34 1.62 -5.62
CA ARG A 302 -18.61 0.56 -6.58
C ARG A 302 -17.83 0.85 -7.86
N LEU A 303 -16.94 -0.05 -8.23
CA LEU A 303 -16.18 0.02 -9.46
C LEU A 303 -16.90 -0.77 -10.56
N ALA A 304 -16.95 -0.21 -11.77
CA ALA A 304 -17.46 -0.93 -12.94
C ALA A 304 -16.46 -1.97 -13.42
N ARG A 305 -16.98 -3.09 -13.94
CA ARG A 305 -16.19 -4.02 -14.73
C ARG A 305 -16.09 -3.53 -16.17
N ALA A 306 -15.05 -3.95 -16.89
CA ALA A 306 -15.04 -3.87 -18.35
C ALA A 306 -16.32 -4.53 -18.90
N GLY A 307 -16.98 -3.84 -19.83
CA GLY A 307 -18.29 -4.18 -20.39
C GLY A 307 -19.48 -3.64 -19.60
N GLU A 308 -19.27 -3.05 -18.41
CA GLU A 308 -20.30 -2.37 -17.63
C GLU A 308 -20.19 -0.85 -17.78
N ALA A 309 -21.32 -0.15 -17.76
CA ALA A 309 -21.31 1.31 -17.72
C ALA A 309 -20.62 1.80 -16.44
N THR A 310 -19.60 2.66 -16.59
CA THR A 310 -18.96 3.32 -15.46
C THR A 310 -20.00 4.15 -14.71
N PRO A 311 -20.22 3.91 -13.39
CA PRO A 311 -21.14 4.73 -12.63
C PRO A 311 -20.68 6.19 -12.70
N ALA A 312 -21.63 7.09 -12.92
CA ALA A 312 -21.35 8.52 -12.88
C ALA A 312 -20.66 8.88 -11.56
N PRO A 313 -19.71 9.84 -11.55
CA PRO A 313 -19.19 10.37 -10.30
C PRO A 313 -20.37 10.73 -9.42
N ARG A 314 -20.35 10.35 -8.13
CA ARG A 314 -21.34 10.90 -7.21
C ARG A 314 -21.20 12.41 -7.30
N GLU A 315 -22.29 13.12 -7.63
CA GLU A 315 -22.36 14.54 -7.32
C GLU A 315 -22.03 14.62 -5.84
N LEU A 316 -20.85 15.15 -5.53
CA LEU A 316 -20.47 15.42 -4.17
C LEU A 316 -21.53 16.40 -3.69
N GLU A 317 -22.52 15.91 -2.94
CA GLU A 317 -23.24 16.75 -2.01
C GLU A 317 -22.15 17.32 -1.11
N MET A 318 -21.66 18.49 -1.51
CA MET A 318 -20.74 19.29 -0.73
C MET A 318 -21.53 19.66 0.50
N THR A 319 -21.52 18.77 1.49
CA THR A 319 -21.91 19.11 2.84
C THR A 319 -20.97 20.27 3.18
N PRO A 320 -21.49 21.50 3.35
CA PRO A 320 -20.64 22.64 3.59
C PRO A 320 -19.79 22.28 4.79
N CYS A 321 -18.46 22.27 4.61
CA CYS A 321 -17.55 22.20 5.73
C CYS A 321 -18.01 23.31 6.68
N ALA A 322 -18.52 22.93 7.85
CA ALA A 322 -19.13 23.88 8.77
C ALA A 322 -18.13 25.01 8.99
N GLN A 323 -18.46 26.20 8.47
CA GLN A 323 -17.73 27.40 8.80
C GLN A 323 -17.90 27.56 10.31
N VAL A 324 -16.86 27.23 11.06
CA VAL A 324 -16.74 27.62 12.45
C VAL A 324 -16.64 29.13 12.42
N MET A 325 -17.80 29.77 12.53
CA MET A 325 -17.91 31.20 12.76
C MET A 325 -17.21 31.49 14.09
N PRO A 326 -16.26 32.42 14.15
CA PRO A 326 -15.66 32.81 15.41
C PRO A 326 -16.75 33.45 16.29
N GLU A 327 -17.02 32.83 17.44
CA GLU A 327 -17.86 33.44 18.47
C GLU A 327 -17.24 34.79 18.88
N GLY A 328 -18.11 35.81 18.92
CA GLY A 328 -17.72 37.20 19.03
C GLY A 328 -16.95 37.53 20.31
N SER A 329 -15.95 38.40 20.15
CA SER A 329 -15.32 39.12 21.24
C SER A 329 -16.36 39.90 22.06
N PRO A 330 -16.31 39.85 23.40
CA PRO A 330 -17.12 40.74 24.22
C PRO A 330 -16.56 42.15 24.12
N THR A 331 -17.37 43.10 23.65
CA THR A 331 -17.11 44.51 23.84
C THR A 331 -17.33 44.87 25.30
N ASP A 332 -16.25 45.20 26.00
CA ASP A 332 -16.30 45.92 27.27
C ASP A 332 -16.94 47.30 27.04
N ARG A 333 -18.06 47.53 27.72
CA ARG A 333 -18.51 48.85 28.17
C ARG A 333 -18.66 48.76 29.69
N HIS A 334 -17.69 49.29 30.42
CA HIS A 334 -17.90 50.36 31.41
C HIS A 334 -16.57 50.81 32.01
#